data_AF-A0A2V3J0A4-F1
#
_entry.id   AF-A0A2V3J0A4-F1
#
_cell.length_a   1.000
_cell.length_b   1.000
_cell.length_c   1.000
_cell.angle_alpha   90.00
_cell.angle_beta   90.00
_cell.angle_gamma   90.00
#
_symmetry.space_group_name_H-M   'P 1'
#
loop_
_entity.id
_entity.type
_entity.pdbx_description
1 polymer ?
#
loop_
_entity_poly.entity_id
_entity_poly.type
_entity_poly.pdbx_seq_one_letter_code
_entity_poly.pdbx_strand_id
1 'polypeptide(L)'
;MFILADTLVYLSSIAIVTSLLNYLNISEYELASRRAACGNEHSATLCTIFRSSTCDGHADDFDRFLRRLKDNTSLFDGLQPDEHEYERRVQRARDKFECRRGAKRMKAQLPSAAHKQRAEALKRRGNDKLKEKQYDDALDVYNQSIELCAQNAVYHSNRAAANMLQGRFEHAVNGCQKAIQLDATFMRPRERLAHAYRQLRRHEQQWLGARQNGRVAEAAGGGRPER
;
A
#
# COMPACT_ATOMS: atom_id res chain seq x y z
N MET A 1 44.19 -13.32 -22.22
CA MET A 1 43.48 -12.07 -22.60
C MET A 1 42.01 -12.26 -23.01
N PHE A 2 41.48 -13.48 -23.16
CA PHE A 2 40.10 -13.67 -23.64
C PHE A 2 38.97 -13.52 -22.59
N ILE A 3 39.26 -13.62 -21.28
CA ILE A 3 38.21 -13.61 -20.24
C ILE A 3 37.69 -12.19 -19.93
N LEU A 4 38.48 -11.14 -20.20
CA LEU A 4 38.11 -9.76 -19.86
C LEU A 4 37.14 -9.13 -20.87
N ALA A 5 37.12 -9.61 -22.12
CA ALA A 5 36.22 -9.10 -23.16
C ALA A 5 34.76 -9.49 -22.91
N ASP A 6 34.52 -10.74 -22.53
CA ASP A 6 33.15 -11.24 -22.27
C ASP A 6 32.52 -10.60 -21.04
N THR A 7 33.32 -10.30 -20.01
CA THR A 7 32.83 -9.57 -18.82
C THR A 7 32.44 -8.12 -19.12
N LEU A 8 33.14 -7.46 -20.06
CA LEU A 8 32.84 -6.08 -20.45
C LEU A 8 31.56 -5.98 -21.29
N VAL A 9 31.32 -6.95 -22.18
CA VAL A 9 30.06 -7.04 -22.93
C VAL A 9 28.89 -7.32 -21.99
N TYR A 10 29.08 -8.19 -20.98
CA TYR A 10 28.06 -8.50 -19.99
C TYR A 10 27.71 -7.31 -19.09
N LEU A 11 28.71 -6.56 -18.61
CA LEU A 11 28.50 -5.36 -17.80
C LEU A 11 27.83 -4.22 -18.58
N SER A 12 28.17 -4.06 -19.87
CA SER A 12 27.51 -3.07 -20.73
C SER A 12 26.04 -3.38 -20.95
N SER A 13 25.69 -4.67 -21.03
CA SER A 13 24.31 -5.12 -21.21
C SER A 13 23.46 -4.87 -19.95
N ILE A 14 24.03 -5.10 -18.76
CA ILE A 14 23.37 -4.80 -17.48
C ILE A 14 23.09 -3.29 -17.35
N ALA A 15 24.08 -2.43 -17.70
CA ALA A 15 23.92 -0.99 -17.64
C ALA A 15 22.79 -0.48 -18.56
N ILE A 16 22.72 -1.02 -19.79
CA ILE A 16 21.66 -0.70 -20.75
C ILE A 16 20.29 -1.15 -20.23
N VAL A 17 20.20 -2.36 -19.67
CA VAL A 17 18.94 -2.88 -19.08
C VAL A 17 18.50 -2.03 -17.89
N THR A 18 19.40 -1.66 -16.98
CA THR A 18 19.05 -0.78 -15.85
C THR A 18 18.62 0.61 -16.30
N SER A 19 19.25 1.15 -17.35
CA SER A 19 18.90 2.47 -17.88
C SER A 19 17.56 2.45 -18.63
N LEU A 20 17.23 1.36 -19.34
CA LEU A 20 15.92 1.17 -19.98
C LEU A 20 14.79 0.94 -18.96
N LEU A 21 15.06 0.19 -17.89
CA LEU A 21 14.12 0.00 -16.79
C LEU A 21 13.80 1.33 -16.08
N ASN A 22 14.80 2.19 -15.92
CA ASN A 22 14.64 3.52 -15.34
C ASN A 22 13.89 4.48 -16.29
N TYR A 23 14.14 4.39 -17.60
CA TYR A 23 13.48 5.23 -18.62
C TYR A 23 12.00 4.89 -18.83
N LEU A 24 11.60 3.64 -18.58
CA LEU A 24 10.20 3.19 -18.71
C LEU A 24 9.34 3.48 -17.46
N ASN A 25 9.91 4.05 -16.39
CA ASN A 25 9.21 4.34 -15.13
C ASN A 25 8.36 3.17 -14.60
N ILE A 26 8.85 1.94 -14.83
CA ILE A 26 8.23 0.73 -14.31
C ILE A 26 8.74 0.58 -12.89
N SER A 27 7.96 1.03 -11.91
CA SER A 27 8.25 0.66 -10.52
C SER A 27 8.26 -0.87 -10.43
N GLU A 28 9.11 -1.45 -9.58
CA GLU A 28 9.26 -2.91 -9.40
C GLU A 28 7.92 -3.66 -9.24
N TYR A 29 6.85 -2.94 -8.90
CA TYR A 29 5.48 -3.40 -8.76
C TYR A 29 4.81 -3.89 -10.07
N GLU A 30 5.10 -3.30 -11.23
CA GLU A 30 4.46 -3.69 -12.50
C GLU A 30 5.12 -4.91 -13.15
N LEU A 31 6.38 -5.18 -12.80
CA LEU A 31 7.06 -6.42 -13.18
C LEU A 31 6.53 -7.61 -12.35
N ALA A 32 6.14 -7.37 -11.11
CA ALA A 32 5.53 -8.37 -10.23
C ALA A 32 4.11 -8.78 -10.70
N SER A 33 3.32 -7.85 -11.23
CA SER A 33 1.99 -8.16 -11.78
C SER A 33 2.06 -8.89 -13.13
N ARG A 34 3.06 -8.59 -13.98
CA ARG A 34 3.31 -9.32 -15.23
C ARG A 34 3.89 -10.73 -15.02
N ARG A 35 4.62 -10.96 -13.93
CA ARG A 35 5.12 -12.30 -13.52
C ARG A 35 4.01 -13.28 -13.11
N ALA A 36 2.84 -12.78 -12.71
CA ALA A 36 1.69 -13.64 -12.40
C ALA A 36 0.98 -14.16 -13.66
N ALA A 37 1.31 -13.65 -14.86
CA ALA A 37 0.54 -13.87 -16.09
C ALA A 37 1.24 -14.74 -17.15
N CYS A 38 2.47 -15.22 -16.93
CA CYS A 38 3.20 -15.99 -17.95
C CYS A 38 3.65 -17.35 -17.43
N GLY A 39 2.83 -18.37 -17.69
CA GLY A 39 3.22 -19.78 -17.57
C GLY A 39 4.09 -20.18 -18.76
N ASN A 40 5.38 -19.85 -18.72
CA ASN A 40 6.35 -20.33 -19.71
C ASN A 40 7.63 -20.87 -19.05
N GLU A 41 8.16 -21.90 -19.71
CA GLU A 41 9.14 -22.88 -19.25
C GLU A 41 10.54 -22.31 -18.96
N HIS A 42 10.79 -21.05 -19.32
CA HIS A 42 12.05 -20.35 -19.00
C HIS A 42 12.12 -19.80 -17.56
N SER A 43 11.08 -20.01 -16.75
CA SER A 43 11.02 -19.66 -15.33
C SER A 43 11.90 -20.54 -14.44
N ALA A 44 12.26 -21.77 -14.87
CA ALA A 44 12.89 -22.76 -14.00
C ALA A 44 14.28 -22.33 -13.44
N THR A 45 15.07 -21.60 -14.22
CA THR A 45 16.43 -21.18 -13.83
C THR A 45 16.45 -19.92 -12.97
N LEU A 46 15.42 -19.06 -13.07
CA LEU A 46 15.29 -17.88 -12.20
C LEU A 46 14.54 -18.19 -10.90
N CYS A 47 13.66 -19.20 -10.91
CA CYS A 47 12.95 -19.68 -9.73
C CYS A 47 13.89 -20.43 -8.75
N THR A 48 15.00 -21.00 -9.24
CA THR A 48 16.02 -21.67 -8.40
C THR A 48 16.95 -20.68 -7.69
N ILE A 49 17.24 -19.53 -8.28
CA ILE A 49 18.15 -18.52 -7.71
C ILE A 49 17.43 -17.61 -6.70
N PHE A 50 16.16 -17.27 -6.94
CA PHE A 50 15.32 -16.46 -6.06
C PHE A 50 14.27 -17.33 -5.33
N ARG A 51 14.69 -18.50 -4.83
CA ARG A 51 13.89 -19.32 -3.92
C ARG A 51 13.79 -18.60 -2.58
N SER A 52 12.98 -17.55 -2.56
CA SER A 52 12.55 -16.90 -1.34
C SER A 52 11.89 -17.96 -0.49
N SER A 53 12.31 -18.06 0.76
CA SER A 53 11.83 -18.98 1.80
C SER A 53 10.33 -18.83 2.14
N THR A 54 9.55 -18.17 1.29
CA THR A 54 8.14 -17.81 1.49
C THR A 54 7.18 -18.51 0.53
N CYS A 55 7.67 -19.22 -0.50
CA CYS A 55 6.80 -19.97 -1.41
C CYS A 55 6.67 -21.48 -1.09
N ASP A 56 7.62 -22.11 -0.39
CA ASP A 56 7.54 -23.55 -0.07
C ASP A 56 6.35 -23.89 0.84
N GLY A 57 6.09 -23.10 1.89
CA GLY A 57 4.97 -23.36 2.81
C GLY A 57 3.58 -23.22 2.20
N HIS A 58 3.44 -22.54 1.06
CA HIS A 58 2.17 -22.34 0.38
C HIS A 58 1.71 -23.58 -0.38
N ALA A 59 2.62 -24.26 -1.09
CA ALA A 59 2.33 -25.50 -1.80
C ALA A 59 2.01 -26.61 -0.80
N ASP A 60 2.80 -26.70 0.27
CA ASP A 60 2.67 -27.70 1.33
C ASP A 60 1.30 -27.65 2.04
N ASP A 61 0.78 -26.45 2.28
CA ASP A 61 -0.51 -26.25 2.94
C ASP A 61 -1.70 -26.70 2.07
N PHE A 62 -1.63 -26.46 0.76
CA PHE A 62 -2.66 -26.91 -0.17
C PHE A 62 -2.60 -28.43 -0.38
N ASP A 63 -1.40 -29.00 -0.45
CA ASP A 63 -1.23 -30.45 -0.60
C ASP A 63 -1.74 -31.20 0.64
N ARG A 64 -1.49 -30.66 1.84
CA ARG A 64 -2.07 -31.18 3.09
C ARG A 64 -3.60 -31.10 3.08
N PHE A 65 -4.16 -30.02 2.54
CA PHE A 65 -5.61 -29.86 2.38
C PHE A 65 -6.19 -30.87 1.38
N LEU A 66 -5.53 -31.08 0.24
CA LEU A 66 -5.94 -32.06 -0.76
C LEU A 66 -5.88 -33.49 -0.23
N ARG A 67 -4.85 -33.87 0.53
CA ARG A 67 -4.78 -35.19 1.19
C ARG A 67 -5.98 -35.41 2.09
N ARG A 68 -6.26 -34.46 2.99
CA ARG A 68 -7.45 -34.53 3.88
C ARG A 68 -8.77 -34.58 3.11
N LEU A 69 -8.88 -33.92 1.97
CA LEU A 69 -10.06 -34.00 1.13
C LEU A 69 -10.22 -35.41 0.55
N LYS A 70 -9.15 -35.98 0.00
CA LYS A 70 -9.16 -37.34 -0.54
C LYS A 70 -9.50 -38.37 0.54
N ASP A 71 -8.96 -38.22 1.75
CA ASP A 71 -9.18 -39.18 2.83
C ASP A 71 -10.61 -39.11 3.41
N ASN A 72 -11.26 -37.94 3.38
CA ASN A 72 -12.57 -37.72 4.01
C ASN A 72 -13.74 -37.63 3.03
N THR A 73 -13.50 -37.62 1.72
CA THR A 73 -14.55 -37.48 0.71
C THR A 73 -14.30 -38.40 -0.48
N SER A 74 -15.38 -39.00 -0.99
CA SER A 74 -15.36 -39.78 -2.24
C SER A 74 -15.24 -38.92 -3.51
N LEU A 75 -14.76 -37.67 -3.38
CA LEU A 75 -14.75 -36.67 -4.43
C LEU A 75 -13.81 -37.03 -5.59
N PHE A 76 -12.84 -37.92 -5.36
CA PHE A 76 -11.83 -38.35 -6.33
C PHE A 76 -11.86 -39.87 -6.59
N ASP A 77 -12.87 -40.58 -6.08
CA ASP A 77 -12.95 -42.03 -6.22
C ASP A 77 -13.22 -42.41 -7.68
N GLY A 78 -12.43 -43.33 -8.22
CA GLY A 78 -12.56 -43.84 -9.59
C GLY A 78 -12.02 -42.93 -10.69
N LEU A 79 -11.37 -41.79 -10.35
CA LEU A 79 -10.72 -40.92 -11.33
C LEU A 79 -9.21 -41.10 -11.33
N GLN A 80 -8.63 -41.22 -12.52
CA GLN A 80 -7.18 -41.23 -12.69
C GLN A 80 -6.61 -39.79 -12.70
N PRO A 81 -5.38 -39.57 -12.19
CA PRO A 81 -4.80 -38.23 -12.08
C PRO A 81 -4.56 -37.48 -13.41
N ASP A 82 -4.52 -38.19 -14.53
CA ASP A 82 -4.31 -37.69 -15.89
C ASP A 82 -5.61 -37.29 -16.61
N GLU A 83 -6.77 -37.62 -16.02
CA GLU A 83 -8.06 -37.20 -16.57
C GLU A 83 -8.30 -35.71 -16.33
N HIS A 84 -8.73 -35.01 -17.37
CA HIS A 84 -9.13 -33.60 -17.31
C HIS A 84 -10.21 -33.34 -16.23
N GLU A 85 -11.05 -34.33 -15.92
CA GLU A 85 -12.04 -34.21 -14.84
C GLU A 85 -11.41 -34.20 -13.44
N TYR A 86 -10.33 -34.96 -13.22
CA TYR A 86 -9.56 -34.91 -11.97
C TYR A 86 -8.93 -33.53 -11.78
N GLU A 87 -8.30 -32.98 -12.82
CA GLU A 87 -7.70 -31.65 -12.80
C GLU A 87 -8.72 -30.54 -12.51
N ARG A 88 -9.91 -30.60 -13.14
CA ARG A 88 -11.01 -29.64 -12.85
C ARG A 88 -11.43 -29.67 -11.39
N ARG A 89 -11.49 -30.85 -10.76
CA ARG A 89 -11.87 -31.01 -9.34
C ARG A 89 -10.78 -30.49 -8.41
N VAL A 90 -9.51 -30.75 -8.73
CA VAL A 90 -8.37 -30.18 -8.01
C VAL A 90 -8.38 -28.65 -8.11
N GLN A 91 -8.67 -28.09 -9.28
CA GLN A 91 -8.74 -26.64 -9.46
C GLN A 91 -9.88 -26.02 -8.65
N ARG A 92 -11.08 -26.62 -8.65
CA ARG A 92 -12.19 -26.19 -7.78
C ARG A 92 -11.82 -26.25 -6.30
N ALA A 93 -11.10 -27.28 -5.88
CA ALA A 93 -10.60 -27.40 -4.52
C ALA A 93 -9.58 -26.30 -4.18
N ARG A 94 -8.71 -25.95 -5.14
CA ARG A 94 -7.74 -24.84 -5.04
C ARG A 94 -8.46 -23.50 -4.89
N ASP A 95 -9.42 -23.19 -5.75
CA ASP A 95 -10.18 -21.95 -5.69
C ASP A 95 -10.92 -21.80 -4.34
N LYS A 96 -11.50 -22.91 -3.85
CA LYS A 96 -12.17 -22.95 -2.54
C LYS A 96 -11.19 -22.77 -1.38
N PHE A 97 -10.00 -23.37 -1.46
CA PHE A 97 -8.94 -23.23 -0.47
C PHE A 97 -8.45 -21.78 -0.41
N GLU A 98 -8.18 -21.18 -1.56
CA GLU A 98 -7.74 -19.79 -1.68
C GLU A 98 -8.80 -18.81 -1.19
N CYS A 99 -10.08 -19.01 -1.54
CA CYS A 99 -11.17 -18.19 -1.03
C CYS A 99 -11.27 -18.25 0.51
N ARG A 100 -11.18 -19.45 1.11
CA ARG A 100 -11.20 -19.61 2.57
C ARG A 100 -9.99 -18.97 3.25
N ARG A 101 -8.81 -19.11 2.67
CA ARG A 101 -7.58 -18.55 3.21
C ARG A 101 -7.54 -17.03 3.06
N GLY A 102 -8.02 -16.51 1.94
CA GLY A 102 -8.26 -15.08 1.70
C GLY A 102 -9.22 -14.51 2.75
N ALA A 103 -10.37 -15.14 2.98
CA ALA A 103 -11.30 -14.74 4.03
C ALA A 103 -10.68 -14.78 5.44
N LYS A 104 -9.86 -15.81 5.74
CA LYS A 104 -9.12 -15.92 7.01
C LYS A 104 -8.07 -14.82 7.16
N ARG A 105 -7.33 -14.50 6.10
CA ARG A 105 -6.35 -13.40 6.08
C ARG A 105 -7.03 -12.04 6.22
N MET A 106 -8.13 -11.79 5.51
CA MET A 106 -8.93 -10.58 5.65
C MET A 106 -9.46 -10.44 7.08
N LYS A 107 -9.96 -11.52 7.69
CA LYS A 107 -10.41 -11.54 9.09
C LYS A 107 -9.27 -11.27 10.09
N ALA A 108 -8.05 -11.71 9.80
CA ALA A 108 -6.86 -11.41 10.60
C ALA A 108 -6.38 -9.96 10.44
N GLN A 109 -6.61 -9.35 9.28
CA GLN A 109 -6.28 -7.95 9.00
C GLN A 109 -7.33 -6.95 9.51
N LEU A 110 -8.56 -7.42 9.75
CA LEU A 110 -9.59 -6.61 10.40
C LEU A 110 -9.15 -6.26 11.83
N PRO A 111 -9.20 -4.97 12.23
CA PRO A 111 -8.78 -4.57 13.57
C PRO A 111 -9.68 -5.25 14.61
N SER A 112 -9.04 -6.03 15.48
CA SER A 112 -9.70 -6.69 16.62
C SER A 112 -10.41 -5.65 17.50
N ALA A 113 -11.46 -6.05 18.22
CA ALA A 113 -12.21 -5.17 19.11
C ALA A 113 -11.30 -4.42 20.10
N ALA A 114 -10.23 -5.09 20.58
CA ALA A 114 -9.22 -4.47 21.45
C ALA A 114 -8.43 -3.35 20.72
N HIS A 115 -8.09 -3.54 19.44
CA HIS A 115 -7.42 -2.52 18.63
C HIS A 115 -8.32 -1.31 18.42
N LYS A 116 -9.62 -1.53 18.17
CA LYS A 116 -10.61 -0.45 18.04
C LYS A 116 -10.74 0.36 19.33
N GLN A 117 -10.85 -0.31 20.48
CA GLN A 117 -10.92 0.36 21.79
C GLN A 117 -9.65 1.18 22.08
N ARG A 118 -8.47 0.62 21.80
CA ARG A 118 -7.20 1.33 21.97
C ARG A 118 -7.09 2.52 21.03
N ALA A 119 -7.51 2.40 19.77
CA ALA A 119 -7.54 3.50 18.81
C ALA A 119 -8.50 4.62 19.24
N GLU A 120 -9.64 4.28 19.84
CA GLU A 120 -10.55 5.28 20.41
C GLU A 120 -9.96 6.01 21.62
N ALA A 121 -9.25 5.31 22.50
CA ALA A 121 -8.55 5.94 23.62
C ALA A 121 -7.46 6.91 23.12
N LEU A 122 -6.68 6.51 22.11
CA LEU A 122 -5.70 7.38 21.46
C LEU A 122 -6.38 8.60 20.82
N LYS A 123 -7.50 8.42 20.12
CA LYS A 123 -8.28 9.56 19.57
C LYS A 123 -8.66 10.56 20.65
N ARG A 124 -9.15 10.10 21.81
CA ARG A 124 -9.51 10.99 22.93
C ARG A 124 -8.29 11.77 23.43
N ARG A 125 -7.17 11.06 23.66
CA ARG A 125 -5.89 11.68 24.05
C ARG A 125 -5.40 12.71 23.03
N GLY A 126 -5.50 12.42 21.73
CA GLY A 126 -5.15 13.36 20.66
C GLY A 126 -6.05 14.60 20.67
N ASN A 127 -7.34 14.44 20.94
CA ASN A 127 -8.27 15.57 21.08
C ASN A 127 -7.93 16.45 22.29
N ASP A 128 -7.48 15.86 23.39
CA ASP A 128 -7.09 16.62 24.59
C ASP A 128 -5.81 17.41 24.34
N LYS A 129 -4.80 16.80 23.72
CA LYS A 129 -3.59 17.50 23.24
C LYS A 129 -3.89 18.64 22.27
N LEU A 130 -4.89 18.49 21.40
CA LEU A 130 -5.36 19.57 20.53
C LEU A 130 -5.92 20.76 21.32
N LYS A 131 -6.65 20.52 22.42
CA LYS A 131 -7.16 21.60 23.29
C LYS A 131 -6.00 22.31 24.00
N GLU A 132 -4.97 21.57 24.37
CA GLU A 132 -3.73 22.09 24.96
C GLU A 132 -2.82 22.79 23.93
N LYS A 133 -3.22 22.85 22.65
CA LYS A 133 -2.45 23.41 21.53
C LYS A 133 -1.12 22.70 21.27
N GLN A 134 -0.96 21.48 21.80
CA GLN A 134 0.19 20.62 21.56
C GLN A 134 -0.02 19.84 20.25
N TYR A 135 0.21 20.51 19.12
CA TYR A 135 -0.21 19.97 17.83
C TYR A 135 0.66 18.80 17.32
N ASP A 136 1.99 18.87 17.46
CA ASP A 136 2.89 17.79 17.00
C ASP A 136 2.62 16.49 17.77
N ASP A 137 2.56 16.64 19.08
CA ASP A 137 2.15 15.64 20.05
C ASP A 137 0.78 15.00 19.76
N ALA A 138 -0.17 15.78 19.24
CA ALA A 138 -1.47 15.28 18.81
C ALA A 138 -1.37 14.49 17.50
N LEU A 139 -0.54 14.94 16.55
CA LEU A 139 -0.30 14.24 15.28
C LEU A 139 0.27 12.83 15.52
N ASP A 140 1.23 12.69 16.43
CA ASP A 140 1.82 11.39 16.77
C ASP A 140 0.79 10.43 17.34
N VAL A 141 -0.05 10.92 18.25
CA VAL A 141 -1.13 10.11 18.83
C VAL A 141 -2.18 9.72 17.78
N TYR A 142 -2.49 10.62 16.84
CA TYR A 142 -3.38 10.26 15.74
C TYR A 142 -2.73 9.26 14.77
N ASN A 143 -1.44 9.35 14.50
CA ASN A 143 -0.72 8.38 13.68
C ASN A 143 -0.78 6.98 14.32
N GLN A 144 -0.55 6.88 15.63
CA GLN A 144 -0.72 5.62 16.37
C GLN A 144 -2.17 5.09 16.29
N SER A 145 -3.18 5.96 16.33
CA SER A 145 -4.58 5.54 16.16
C SER A 145 -4.88 4.99 14.76
N ILE A 146 -4.23 5.55 13.73
CA ILE A 146 -4.35 5.13 12.33
C ILE A 146 -3.62 3.80 12.08
N GLU A 147 -2.46 3.58 12.69
CA GLU A 147 -1.75 2.30 12.62
C GLU A 147 -2.59 1.14 13.16
N LEU A 148 -3.34 1.39 14.24
CA LEU A 148 -4.24 0.38 14.81
C LEU A 148 -5.51 0.20 13.98
N CYS A 149 -6.04 1.27 13.38
CA CYS A 149 -7.34 1.29 12.72
C CYS A 149 -7.36 2.25 11.51
N ALA A 150 -6.69 1.84 10.43
CA ALA A 150 -6.52 2.68 9.24
C ALA A 150 -7.83 2.98 8.48
N GLN A 151 -8.86 2.15 8.66
CA GLN A 151 -10.14 2.23 7.95
C GLN A 151 -11.11 3.28 8.52
N ASN A 152 -10.80 3.91 9.65
CA ASN A 152 -11.72 4.87 10.27
C ASN A 152 -11.46 6.30 9.77
N ALA A 153 -12.44 6.87 9.06
CA ALA A 153 -12.38 8.22 8.51
C ALA A 153 -12.21 9.33 9.58
N VAL A 154 -12.67 9.10 10.81
CA VAL A 154 -12.62 10.09 11.89
C VAL A 154 -11.18 10.40 12.29
N TYR A 155 -10.31 9.39 12.36
CA TYR A 155 -8.91 9.58 12.75
C TYR A 155 -8.15 10.43 11.73
N HIS A 156 -8.33 10.13 10.44
CA HIS A 156 -7.75 10.92 9.35
C HIS A 156 -8.25 12.36 9.36
N SER A 157 -9.54 12.58 9.62
CA SER A 157 -10.11 13.92 9.69
C SER A 157 -9.61 14.73 10.90
N ASN A 158 -9.42 14.09 12.05
CA ASN A 158 -8.88 14.75 13.23
C ASN A 158 -7.39 15.07 13.10
N ARG A 159 -6.61 14.16 12.48
CA ARG A 159 -5.23 14.45 12.09
C ARG A 159 -5.15 15.62 11.10
N ALA A 160 -6.07 15.69 10.14
CA ALA A 160 -6.14 16.82 9.23
C ALA A 160 -6.43 18.14 9.96
N ALA A 161 -7.34 18.13 10.95
CA ALA A 161 -7.60 19.30 11.79
C ALA A 161 -6.35 19.78 12.55
N ALA A 162 -5.57 18.86 13.11
CA ALA A 162 -4.30 19.17 13.75
C ALA A 162 -3.30 19.84 12.78
N ASN A 163 -3.18 19.31 11.57
CA ASN A 163 -2.34 19.91 10.52
C ASN A 163 -2.82 21.31 10.10
N MET A 164 -4.13 21.53 10.01
CA MET A 164 -4.69 22.86 9.70
C MET A 164 -4.34 23.87 10.78
N LEU A 165 -4.37 23.48 12.06
CA LEU A 165 -4.02 24.36 13.18
C LEU A 165 -2.54 24.71 13.22
N GLN A 166 -1.66 23.84 12.70
CA GLN A 166 -0.24 24.15 12.49
C GLN A 166 0.03 24.98 11.22
N GLY A 167 -0.97 25.24 10.38
CA GLY A 167 -0.78 25.89 9.08
C GLY A 167 -0.24 24.96 7.97
N ARG A 168 -0.13 23.66 8.22
CA ARG A 168 0.28 22.65 7.24
C ARG A 168 -0.89 22.23 6.35
N PHE A 169 -1.35 23.15 5.50
CA PHE A 169 -2.57 22.95 4.71
C PHE A 169 -2.45 21.83 3.65
N GLU A 170 -1.27 21.60 3.09
CA GLU A 170 -1.06 20.52 2.10
C GLU A 170 -1.26 19.13 2.73
N HIS A 171 -0.67 18.88 3.89
CA HIS A 171 -0.88 17.63 4.64
C HIS A 171 -2.33 17.46 5.09
N ALA A 172 -3.00 18.56 5.45
CA ALA A 172 -4.41 18.54 5.81
C ALA A 172 -5.31 18.13 4.63
N VAL A 173 -5.01 18.58 3.40
CA VAL A 173 -5.74 18.20 2.18
C VAL A 173 -5.69 16.68 1.98
N ASN A 174 -4.50 16.08 2.05
CA ASN A 174 -4.34 14.63 1.90
C ASN A 174 -5.14 13.86 2.96
N GLY A 175 -5.03 14.27 4.23
CA GLY A 175 -5.81 13.65 5.32
C GLY A 175 -7.33 13.76 5.12
N CYS A 176 -7.83 14.91 4.65
CA CYS A 176 -9.25 15.09 4.38
C CYS A 176 -9.73 14.25 3.18
N GLN A 177 -8.95 14.19 2.09
CA GLN A 177 -9.26 13.35 0.95
C GLN A 177 -9.33 11.87 1.34
N LYS A 178 -8.39 11.40 2.16
CA LYS A 178 -8.41 10.02 2.65
C LYS A 178 -9.63 9.73 3.51
N ALA A 179 -10.03 10.67 4.37
CA ALA A 179 -11.24 10.53 5.17
C ALA A 179 -12.50 10.45 4.30
N ILE A 180 -12.60 11.24 3.23
CA ILE A 180 -13.73 11.21 2.28
C ILE A 180 -13.78 9.90 1.49
N GLN A 181 -12.62 9.37 1.10
CA GLN A 181 -12.53 8.07 0.42
C GLN A 181 -13.02 6.91 1.32
N LEU A 182 -12.75 7.00 2.63
CA LEU A 182 -13.17 5.98 3.60
C LEU A 182 -14.65 6.11 3.97
N ASP A 183 -15.14 7.34 4.13
CA ASP A 183 -16.53 7.63 4.44
C ASP A 183 -17.02 8.86 3.65
N ALA A 184 -17.74 8.57 2.57
CA ALA A 184 -18.33 9.60 1.72
C ALA A 184 -19.53 10.31 2.37
N THR A 185 -20.09 9.80 3.46
CA THR A 185 -21.18 10.47 4.19
C THR A 185 -20.66 11.47 5.20
N PHE A 186 -19.39 11.36 5.58
CA PHE A 186 -18.78 12.24 6.57
C PHE A 186 -18.55 13.64 6.02
N MET A 187 -19.31 14.62 6.52
CA MET A 187 -19.30 16.00 6.02
C MET A 187 -18.12 16.84 6.53
N ARG A 188 -17.67 16.64 7.78
CA ARG A 188 -16.59 17.46 8.39
C ARG A 188 -15.29 17.49 7.59
N PRO A 189 -14.77 16.38 7.01
CA PRO A 189 -13.61 16.42 6.14
C PRO A 189 -13.79 17.31 4.91
N ARG A 190 -15.00 17.38 4.32
CA ARG A 190 -15.26 18.23 3.15
C ARG A 190 -15.15 19.72 3.50
N GLU A 191 -15.71 20.10 4.64
CA GLU A 191 -15.61 21.47 5.16
C GLU A 191 -14.15 21.87 5.41
N ARG A 192 -13.40 20.97 6.05
CA ARG A 192 -11.96 21.14 6.31
C ARG A 192 -11.14 21.22 5.03
N LEU A 193 -11.44 20.39 4.05
CA LEU A 193 -10.81 20.39 2.73
C LEU A 193 -11.05 21.72 2.01
N ALA A 194 -12.30 22.21 1.99
CA ALA A 194 -12.63 23.49 1.39
C ALA A 194 -11.91 24.66 2.09
N HIS A 195 -11.80 24.61 3.42
CA HIS A 195 -11.00 25.59 4.16
C HIS A 195 -9.51 25.52 3.79
N ALA A 196 -8.92 24.32 3.75
CA ALA A 196 -7.52 24.13 3.40
C ALA A 196 -7.20 24.66 1.99
N TYR A 197 -8.05 24.37 0.99
CA TYR A 197 -7.87 24.90 -0.36
C TYR A 197 -7.97 26.43 -0.46
N ARG A 198 -8.85 27.06 0.34
CA ARG A 198 -8.90 28.53 0.40
C ARG A 198 -7.60 29.13 0.92
N GLN A 199 -7.01 28.52 1.94
CA GLN A 199 -5.74 29.00 2.50
C GLN A 199 -4.56 28.79 1.54
N LEU A 200 -4.49 27.63 0.88
CA LEU A 200 -3.46 27.35 -0.13
C LEU A 200 -3.52 28.34 -1.31
N ARG A 201 -4.71 28.59 -1.87
CA ARG A 201 -4.86 29.57 -2.96
C ARG A 201 -4.50 30.98 -2.54
N ARG A 202 -4.83 31.38 -1.30
CA ARG A 202 -4.44 32.69 -0.78
C ARG A 202 -2.92 32.82 -0.68
N HIS A 203 -2.24 31.80 -0.17
CA HIS A 203 -0.79 31.78 -0.05
C HIS A 203 -0.11 31.84 -1.43
N GLU A 204 -0.64 31.12 -2.41
CA GLU A 204 -0.17 31.15 -3.79
C GLU A 204 -0.33 32.53 -4.45
N GLN A 205 -1.50 33.16 -4.33
CA GLN A 205 -1.73 34.51 -4.85
C GLN A 205 -0.83 35.56 -4.18
N GLN A 206 -0.66 35.46 -2.86
CA GLN A 206 0.23 36.35 -2.12
C GLN A 206 1.68 36.21 -2.58
N TRP A 207 2.14 34.98 -2.80
CA TRP A 207 3.48 34.69 -3.31
C TRP A 207 3.68 35.23 -4.73
N LEU A 208 2.72 35.03 -5.63
CA LEU A 208 2.77 35.55 -7.00
C LEU A 208 2.82 37.09 -7.03
N GLY A 209 2.00 37.75 -6.21
CA GLY A 209 2.01 39.21 -6.09
C GLY A 209 3.32 39.75 -5.51
N ALA A 210 3.91 39.07 -4.51
CA ALA A 210 5.21 39.44 -3.96
C ALA A 210 6.33 39.32 -5.00
N ARG A 211 6.27 38.29 -5.86
CA ARG A 211 7.19 38.07 -6.98
C ARG A 211 7.10 39.17 -8.03
N GLN A 212 5.90 39.58 -8.41
CA GLN A 212 5.68 40.66 -9.37
C GLN A 212 6.18 42.02 -8.83
N ASN A 213 6.05 42.25 -7.52
CA ASN A 213 6.47 43.50 -6.88
C ASN A 213 7.97 43.55 -6.52
N GLY A 214 8.77 42.54 -6.91
CA GLY A 214 10.21 42.50 -6.62
C GLY A 214 10.58 42.36 -5.14
N ARG A 215 9.63 41.95 -4.28
CA ARG A 215 9.80 41.89 -2.80
C ARG A 215 10.22 40.52 -2.28
N VAL A 216 10.50 39.56 -3.16
CA VAL A 216 10.88 38.21 -2.75
C VAL A 216 12.36 38.23 -2.41
N ALA A 217 12.67 38.50 -1.14
CA ALA A 217 13.91 37.99 -0.57
C ALA A 217 13.85 36.47 -0.73
N GLU A 218 14.81 35.88 -1.44
CA GLU A 218 14.98 34.44 -1.54
C GLU A 218 15.17 33.87 -0.14
N ALA A 219 14.07 33.50 0.52
CA ALA A 219 14.10 32.61 1.67
C ALA A 219 14.46 31.23 1.13
N ALA A 220 15.76 30.96 1.10
CA ALA A 220 16.34 29.69 0.72
C ALA A 220 15.70 28.51 1.49
N GLY A 221 15.47 27.41 0.77
CA GLY A 221 15.31 26.08 1.35
C GLY A 221 13.87 25.56 1.48
N GLY A 222 13.23 25.26 0.35
CA GLY A 222 11.99 24.47 0.35
C GLY A 222 11.53 24.20 -1.07
N GLY A 223 11.81 22.98 -1.56
CA GLY A 223 11.69 22.56 -2.96
C GLY A 223 10.35 22.91 -3.62
N ARG A 224 10.45 23.38 -4.85
CA ARG A 224 9.34 23.56 -5.79
C ARG A 224 8.82 22.17 -6.21
N PRO A 225 7.49 21.92 -6.28
CA PRO A 225 7.00 20.67 -6.84
C PRO A 225 7.28 20.67 -8.36
N GLU A 226 8.01 19.65 -8.81
CA GLU A 226 8.20 19.35 -10.22
C GLU A 226 6.87 18.94 -10.86
N ARG A 227 6.72 19.33 -12.13
CA ARG A 227 5.49 19.27 -12.93
C ARG A 227 5.09 17.86 -13.31
#